data_AF-A0A1G1Z122-F1
#
_entry.id   AF-A0A1G1Z122-F1
#
_cell.length_a   1.000
_cell.length_b   1.000
_cell.length_c   1.000
_cell.angle_alpha   90.00
_cell.angle_beta   90.00
_cell.angle_gamma   90.00
#
_symmetry.space_group_name_H-M   'P 1'
#
loop_
_entity.id
_entity.type
_entity.pdbx_description
1 polymer ?
#
loop_
_entity_poly.entity_id
_entity_poly.type
_entity_poly.pdbx_seq_one_letter_code
_entity_poly.pdbx_strand_id
1 'polypeptide(L)' 'MKVCEICGKGSKMGGHRIKLRGKYNPQPTTRKYPNLQSTRLSSGKKVVACATCVKRQSRVVVA' A
#
# COMPACT_ATOMS: atom_id res chain seq x y z
N MET A 1 -13.37 -2.20 -5.26
CA MET A 1 -12.29 -1.59 -4.44
C MET A 1 -10.96 -2.07 -5.01
N LYS A 2 -10.01 -1.17 -5.34
CA LYS A 2 -8.71 -1.60 -5.89
C LYS A 2 -7.89 -2.31 -4.81
N VAL A 3 -7.34 -3.47 -5.14
CA VAL A 3 -6.47 -4.28 -4.28
C VAL A 3 -5.18 -4.58 -5.02
N CYS A 4 -4.10 -4.84 -4.28
CA CYS A 4 -2.87 -5.33 -4.88
C CYS A 4 -3.07 -6.77 -5.36
N GLU A 5 -2.90 -7.03 -6.64
CA GLU A 5 -3.07 -8.36 -7.24
C GLU A 5 -1.98 -9.36 -6.80
N ILE A 6 -0.86 -8.87 -6.23
CA ILE A 6 0.27 -9.72 -5.78
C ILE A 6 0.14 -10.15 -4.32
N CYS A 7 -0.33 -9.27 -3.43
CA CYS A 7 -0.35 -9.53 -1.98
C CYS A 7 -1.71 -9.29 -1.32
N GLY A 8 -2.76 -9.02 -2.11
CA GLY A 8 -4.12 -8.81 -1.62
C GLY A 8 -4.33 -7.52 -0.82
N LYS A 9 -3.32 -6.67 -0.64
CA LYS A 9 -3.44 -5.42 0.14
C LYS A 9 -4.56 -4.53 -0.42
N GLY A 10 -5.62 -4.37 0.36
CA GLY A 10 -6.72 -3.46 0.12
C GLY A 10 -6.73 -2.25 1.05
N SER A 11 -7.74 -1.41 0.91
CA SER A 11 -7.95 -0.29 1.83
C SER A 11 -8.43 -0.77 3.19
N LYS A 12 -8.06 -0.06 4.25
CA LYS A 12 -8.48 -0.36 5.64
C LYS A 12 -9.02 0.88 6.33
N MET A 13 -9.95 0.71 7.26
CA MET A 13 -10.35 1.78 8.18
C MET A 13 -9.31 1.89 9.29
N GLY A 14 -8.91 3.11 9.63
CA GLY A 14 -7.94 3.34 10.69
C GLY A 14 -8.25 4.63 11.45
N GLY A 15 -8.16 4.57 12.76
CA GLY A 15 -8.17 5.76 13.62
C GLY A 15 -6.97 6.65 13.33
N HIS A 16 -7.15 7.94 13.49
CA HIS A 16 -6.07 8.92 13.45
C HIS A 16 -5.94 9.58 14.83
N ARG A 17 -4.74 9.98 15.21
CA ARG A 17 -4.51 10.75 16.44
C ARG A 17 -3.52 11.85 16.15
N ILE A 18 -3.82 13.07 16.59
CA ILE A 18 -2.93 14.22 16.46
C ILE A 18 -2.30 14.47 17.82
N LYS A 19 -0.97 14.55 17.89
CA LYS A 19 -0.27 14.90 19.13
C LYS A 19 -0.33 16.42 19.32
N LEU A 20 -1.01 16.86 20.38
CA LEU A 20 -1.09 18.24 20.80
C LEU A 20 -0.19 18.45 22.00
N ARG A 21 0.94 19.14 21.83
CA ARG A 21 1.96 19.47 22.84
C ARG A 21 2.41 18.27 23.70
N GLY A 22 1.57 17.74 24.60
CA GLY A 22 1.82 16.55 25.41
C GLY A 22 0.77 15.42 25.33
N LYS A 23 -0.41 15.59 24.70
CA LYS A 23 -1.48 14.58 24.66
C LYS A 23 -1.92 14.25 23.23
N TYR A 24 -2.32 13.01 22.99
CA TYR A 24 -2.90 12.61 21.70
C TYR A 24 -4.41 12.90 21.69
N ASN A 25 -4.86 13.68 20.71
CA ASN A 25 -6.27 13.90 20.45
C ASN A 25 -6.78 12.85 19.44
N PRO A 26 -7.72 11.96 19.82
CA PRO A 26 -8.33 11.01 18.89
C PRO A 26 -9.17 11.76 17.83
N GLN A 27 -9.02 11.33 16.59
CA GLN A 27 -9.74 11.85 15.43
C GLN A 27 -10.64 10.76 14.82
N PRO A 28 -11.64 11.15 14.03
CA PRO A 28 -12.50 10.22 13.32
C PRO A 28 -11.69 9.19 12.50
N THR A 29 -12.24 7.98 12.40
CA THR A 29 -11.63 6.94 11.58
C THR A 29 -11.69 7.32 10.11
N THR A 30 -10.55 7.24 9.42
CA THR A 30 -10.45 7.51 7.99
C THR A 30 -10.03 6.26 7.24
N ARG A 31 -10.44 6.16 5.97
CA ARG A 31 -9.97 5.09 5.09
C ARG A 31 -8.52 5.34 4.71
N LYS A 32 -7.66 4.34 4.90
CA LYS A 32 -6.26 4.35 4.48
C LYS A 32 -6.11 3.45 3.27
N TYR A 33 -5.60 4.01 2.18
CA TYR A 33 -5.39 3.30 0.93
C TYR A 33 -3.93 2.81 0.82
N PRO A 34 -3.69 1.60 0.30
CA PRO A 34 -2.35 1.20 -0.08
C PRO A 34 -1.88 2.03 -1.27
N ASN A 35 -0.57 2.27 -1.36
CA ASN A 35 0.05 2.92 -2.51
C ASN A 35 0.05 1.92 -3.69
N LEU A 36 -1.05 1.85 -4.43
CA LEU A 36 -1.25 1.00 -5.60
C LEU A 36 -0.80 1.72 -6.87
N GLN A 37 -0.06 1.02 -7.72
CA GLN A 37 0.51 1.49 -8.96
C GLN A 37 0.18 0.50 -10.09
N SER A 38 0.04 1.01 -11.31
CA SER A 38 -0.11 0.15 -12.50
C SER A 38 1.27 -0.25 -13.00
N THR A 39 1.56 -1.54 -13.02
CA THR A 39 2.90 -2.06 -13.34
C THR A 39 2.84 -3.21 -14.32
N ARG A 40 3.91 -3.40 -15.10
CA ARG A 40 4.08 -4.58 -15.97
C ARG A 40 4.94 -5.61 -15.25
N LEU A 41 4.50 -6.87 -15.22
CA LEU A 41 5.34 -7.98 -14.79
C LEU A 41 6.38 -8.29 -15.86
N SER A 42 7.41 -9.06 -15.46
CA SER A 42 8.36 -9.69 -16.38
C SER A 42 7.69 -10.57 -17.44
N SER A 43 6.49 -11.11 -17.15
CA SER A 43 5.66 -11.84 -18.10
C SER A 43 4.93 -10.97 -19.14
N GLY A 44 5.14 -9.65 -19.12
CA GLY A 44 4.50 -8.68 -20.03
C GLY A 44 3.08 -8.26 -19.63
N LYS A 45 2.44 -8.95 -18.68
CA LYS A 45 1.08 -8.62 -18.20
C LYS A 45 1.08 -7.34 -17.37
N LYS A 46 0.06 -6.49 -17.56
CA LYS A 46 -0.19 -5.29 -16.75
C LYS A 46 -1.07 -5.66 -15.55
N VAL A 47 -0.64 -5.28 -14.35
CA VAL A 47 -1.34 -5.54 -13.08
C VAL A 47 -1.38 -4.30 -12.20
N VAL A 48 -2.34 -4.24 -11.29
CA VAL A 48 -2.32 -3.26 -10.19
C VAL A 48 -1.61 -3.86 -8.99
N ALA A 49 -0.44 -3.30 -8.65
CA ALA A 49 0.40 -3.77 -7.56
C ALA A 49 0.76 -2.64 -6.58
N CYS A 50 0.96 -2.95 -5.31
CA CYS A 50 1.43 -1.96 -4.35
C CYS A 50 2.93 -1.67 -4.53
N ALA A 51 3.34 -0.44 -4.24
CA ALA A 51 4.73 0.02 -4.42
C ALA A 51 5.77 -0.88 -3.72
N THR A 52 5.42 -1.50 -2.59
CA THR A 52 6.32 -2.46 -1.91
C THR A 52 6.54 -3.74 -2.71
N CYS A 53 5.51 -4.24 -3.40
CA CYS A 53 5.64 -5.43 -4.25
C CYS A 53 6.41 -5.11 -5.53
N VAL A 54 6.15 -3.94 -6.13
CA VAL A 54 6.88 -3.46 -7.31
C VAL A 54 8.38 -3.35 -7.01
N LYS A 55 8.74 -2.71 -5.89
CA LYS A 55 10.14 -2.58 -5.46
C LYS A 55 10.84 -3.91 -5.17
N ARG A 56 10.09 -4.92 -4.71
CA ARG A 56 10.65 -6.28 -4.52
C ARG A 56 10.92 -6.96 -5.85
N GLN A 57 10.02 -6.82 -6.83
CA GLN A 57 10.20 -7.39 -8.16
C GLN A 57 11.37 -6.78 -8.93
N SER A 58 11.68 -5.49 -8.72
CA SER A 58 12.84 -4.85 -9.36
C SER A 58 14.19 -5.32 -8.81
N ARG A 59 14.21 -6.05 -7.69
CA ARG A 59 15.44 -6.57 -7.09
C ARG A 59 15.65 -8.00 -7.62
N VAL A 60 16.24 -8.12 -8.81
CA VAL A 60 16.72 -9.41 -9.31
C VAL A 60 17.90 -9.81 -8.43
N VAL A 61 17.65 -10.62 -7.40
CA VAL A 61 18.73 -11.34 -6.72
C VAL A 61 19.03 -12.52 -7.64
N VAL A 62 20.10 -12.39 -8.43
CA VAL A 62 20.69 -13.53 -9.12
C VAL A 62 21.15 -14.48 -8.02
N ALA A 63 20.59 -15.68 -8.03
CA ALA A 63 20.96 -16.77 -7.13
C ALA A 63 22.35 -17.30 -7.47
#